data_AF-A0A420YT59-F1
#
_entry.id   AF-A0A420YT59-F1
#
_cell.length_a   1.000
_cell.length_b   1.000
_cell.length_c   1.000
_cell.angle_alpha   90.00
_cell.angle_beta   90.00
_cell.angle_gamma   90.00
#
_symmetry.space_group_name_H-M   'P 1'
#
loop_
_entity.id
_entity.type
_entity.pdbx_description
1 polymer ?
#
loop_
_entity_poly.entity_id
_entity_poly.type
_entity_poly.pdbx_seq_one_letter_code
_entity_poly.pdbx_strand_id
1 'polypeptide(L)'
;MKIFETIRETLQDKEVKIVLPEGEEPRILQATKRLVKETSIIPVLLGNPEKIRIYLEIEGVTEGYEIIDPQNCSCFEEMVSAFVERRKGKITEEEARKLLKEDVNYFGVMLVYLGKVQGMVSGAIHSTASTVRPALQIIKTLPWVSRTSGAFLMVRGDERYVFSDCAINIDPDAKTLAEIAINSALTAQIFDIDPKVAMLSYSSKGSGFGEKVDKVVEATKLAQEMRPDLAIDGELQFDAAFVPKTAELKAPGSNVAGQATVFIFPGIEAGNISYKMAERLGGFSAVG
;
A
#
# COMPACT_ATOMS: atom_id res chain seq x y z
N MET A 1 2.35 0.04 -18.93
CA MET A 1 1.58 -1.17 -18.54
C MET A 1 0.12 -0.78 -18.63
N LYS A 2 -0.71 -1.54 -19.35
CA LYS A 2 -2.13 -1.21 -19.59
C LYS A 2 -2.90 -0.85 -18.32
N ILE A 3 -2.59 -1.51 -17.20
CA ILE A 3 -3.21 -1.21 -15.90
C ILE A 3 -3.03 0.24 -15.43
N PHE A 4 -1.86 0.85 -15.67
CA PHE A 4 -1.63 2.24 -15.29
C PHE A 4 -2.34 3.23 -16.21
N GLU A 5 -2.60 2.85 -17.47
CA GLU A 5 -3.42 3.65 -18.39
C GLU A 5 -4.87 3.67 -17.89
N THR A 6 -5.42 2.50 -17.54
CA THR A 6 -6.77 2.40 -16.95
C THR A 6 -6.90 3.23 -15.66
N ILE A 7 -5.91 3.18 -14.77
CA ILE A 7 -5.94 4.02 -13.55
C ILE A 7 -5.93 5.51 -13.92
N ARG A 8 -5.10 5.93 -14.88
CA ARG A 8 -5.06 7.32 -15.34
C ARG A 8 -6.39 7.78 -15.92
N GLU A 9 -7.08 6.92 -16.67
CA GLU A 9 -8.42 7.21 -17.20
C GLU A 9 -9.43 7.45 -16.07
N THR A 10 -9.40 6.68 -14.97
CA THR A 10 -10.31 6.89 -13.82
C THR A 10 -10.05 8.19 -13.03
N LEU A 11 -8.94 8.86 -13.32
CA LEU A 11 -8.54 10.14 -12.72
C LEU A 11 -8.82 11.34 -13.64
N GLN A 12 -9.17 11.11 -14.92
CA GLN A 12 -9.63 12.19 -15.79
C GLN A 12 -10.83 12.86 -15.11
N ASP A 13 -10.80 14.19 -15.01
CA ASP A 13 -11.79 15.04 -14.30
C ASP A 13 -11.71 15.10 -12.77
N LYS A 14 -10.73 14.44 -12.14
CA LYS A 14 -10.46 14.61 -10.71
C LYS A 14 -9.22 15.46 -10.50
N GLU A 15 -9.37 16.55 -9.76
CA GLU A 15 -8.24 17.32 -9.25
C GLU A 15 -7.78 16.68 -7.93
N VAL A 16 -6.65 15.96 -7.99
CA VAL A 16 -6.09 15.23 -6.84
C VAL A 16 -4.72 15.78 -6.52
N LYS A 17 -4.53 16.26 -5.30
CA LYS A 17 -3.25 16.73 -4.78
C LYS A 17 -2.55 15.62 -4.01
N ILE A 18 -1.32 15.29 -4.42
CA ILE A 18 -0.49 14.28 -3.76
C ILE A 18 0.79 14.96 -3.26
N VAL A 19 1.03 14.90 -1.94
CA VAL A 19 2.27 15.42 -1.38
C VAL A 19 3.43 14.45 -1.59
N LEU A 20 4.55 15.00 -2.04
CA LEU A 20 5.81 14.32 -2.30
C LEU A 20 6.86 14.94 -1.35
N PRO A 21 7.06 14.38 -0.14
CA PRO A 21 7.90 14.99 0.89
C PRO A 21 9.37 15.15 0.52
N GLU A 22 9.85 14.30 -0.38
CA GLU A 22 11.24 14.26 -0.83
C GLU A 22 11.43 15.19 -2.05
N GLY A 23 10.89 16.41 -1.98
CA GLY A 23 10.69 17.28 -3.14
C GLY A 23 11.95 17.80 -3.83
N GLU A 24 13.11 17.77 -3.15
CA GLU A 24 14.42 18.09 -3.74
C GLU A 24 15.11 16.88 -4.38
N GLU A 25 14.51 15.69 -4.30
CA GLU A 25 15.12 14.46 -4.78
C GLU A 25 14.93 14.29 -6.30
N PRO A 26 15.99 13.99 -7.09
CA PRO A 26 15.91 13.96 -8.55
C PRO A 26 14.85 13.03 -9.15
N ARG A 27 14.63 11.82 -8.61
CA ARG A 27 13.60 10.89 -9.09
C ARG A 27 12.20 11.45 -8.84
N ILE A 28 12.00 12.14 -7.71
CA ILE A 28 10.73 12.82 -7.39
C ILE A 28 10.48 14.00 -8.35
N LEU A 29 11.52 14.77 -8.67
CA LEU A 29 11.41 15.88 -9.63
C LEU A 29 11.14 15.38 -11.06
N GLN A 30 11.79 14.30 -11.48
CA GLN A 30 11.49 13.65 -12.76
C GLN A 30 10.08 13.04 -12.79
N ALA A 31 9.61 12.46 -11.69
CA ALA A 31 8.23 11.98 -11.57
C ALA A 31 7.23 13.14 -11.63
N THR A 32 7.54 14.28 -10.99
CA THR A 32 6.75 15.51 -11.04
C THR A 32 6.54 15.98 -12.48
N LYS A 33 7.62 16.05 -13.28
CA LYS A 33 7.54 16.39 -14.70
C LYS A 33 6.54 15.52 -15.45
N ARG A 34 6.53 14.22 -15.18
CA ARG A 34 5.61 13.27 -15.82
C ARG A 34 4.18 13.42 -15.31
N LEU A 35 3.99 13.60 -14.00
CA LEU A 35 2.66 13.83 -13.42
C LEU A 35 1.99 15.05 -14.02
N VAL A 36 2.72 16.18 -14.11
CA VAL A 36 2.22 17.42 -14.70
C VAL A 36 1.85 17.26 -16.17
N LYS A 37 2.66 16.51 -16.95
CA LYS A 37 2.46 16.37 -18.39
C LYS A 37 1.45 15.29 -18.79
N GLU A 38 1.31 14.25 -17.98
CA GLU A 38 0.58 13.03 -18.35
C GLU A 38 -0.72 12.81 -17.54
N THR A 39 -1.00 13.63 -16.50
CA THR A 39 -2.12 13.40 -15.58
C THR A 39 -2.78 14.70 -15.09
N SER A 40 -3.93 14.58 -14.43
CA SER A 40 -4.60 15.67 -13.67
C SER A 40 -4.15 15.78 -12.21
N ILE A 41 -3.19 14.95 -11.78
CA ILE A 41 -2.66 14.98 -10.41
C ILE A 41 -1.78 16.21 -10.26
N ILE A 42 -2.02 16.98 -9.19
CA ILE A 42 -1.18 18.12 -8.81
C ILE A 42 -0.17 17.62 -7.76
N PRO A 43 1.11 17.43 -8.12
CA PRO A 43 2.15 17.11 -7.15
C PRO A 43 2.42 18.31 -6.24
N VAL A 44 2.44 18.08 -4.94
CA VAL A 44 2.77 19.06 -3.91
C VAL A 44 4.13 18.71 -3.32
N LEU A 45 5.16 19.44 -3.68
CA LEU A 45 6.54 19.17 -3.28
C LEU A 45 6.88 19.86 -1.96
N LEU A 46 7.53 19.15 -1.05
CA LEU A 46 8.09 19.75 0.17
C LEU A 46 9.58 20.05 -0.01
N GLY A 47 10.02 21.25 0.34
CA GLY A 47 11.43 21.64 0.32
C GLY A 47 11.67 23.10 -0.01
N ASN A 48 12.91 23.43 -0.37
CA ASN A 48 13.29 24.80 -0.73
C ASN A 48 12.66 25.21 -2.09
N PRO A 49 11.85 26.28 -2.15
CA PRO A 49 11.15 26.66 -3.37
C PRO A 49 12.04 27.07 -4.53
N GLU A 50 13.16 27.75 -4.27
CA GLU A 50 14.07 28.21 -5.32
C GLU A 50 14.75 27.03 -6.01
N LYS A 51 15.28 26.08 -5.22
CA LYS A 51 15.94 24.89 -5.77
C LYS A 51 14.99 24.05 -6.62
N ILE A 52 13.77 23.80 -6.12
CA ILE A 52 12.77 22.99 -6.81
C ILE A 52 12.35 23.67 -8.13
N ARG A 53 12.07 24.98 -8.11
CA ARG A 53 11.70 25.74 -9.31
C ARG A 53 12.79 25.72 -10.36
N ILE A 54 14.04 26.02 -9.98
CA ILE A 54 15.17 26.00 -10.92
C ILE A 54 15.28 24.65 -11.62
N TYR A 55 15.17 23.54 -10.88
CA TYR A 55 15.25 22.21 -11.48
C TYR A 55 14.08 21.94 -12.45
N LEU A 56 12.85 22.22 -12.05
CA LEU A 56 11.66 21.97 -12.88
C LEU A 56 11.61 22.87 -14.11
N GLU A 57 12.06 24.12 -14.01
CA GLU A 57 12.18 25.05 -15.14
C GLU A 57 13.18 24.54 -16.18
N ILE A 58 14.34 24.04 -15.75
CA ILE A 58 15.32 23.39 -16.65
C ILE A 58 14.70 22.18 -17.37
N GLU A 59 13.82 21.46 -16.68
CA GLU A 59 13.08 20.31 -17.23
C GLU A 59 11.83 20.70 -18.07
N GLY A 60 11.60 22.01 -18.24
CA GLY A 60 10.51 22.57 -19.02
C GLY A 60 9.14 22.44 -18.34
N VAL A 61 9.08 22.63 -17.03
CA VAL A 61 7.87 22.58 -16.20
C VAL A 61 7.80 23.85 -15.35
N THR A 62 6.87 24.75 -15.68
CA THR A 62 6.72 26.06 -15.01
C THR A 62 5.42 26.20 -14.21
N GLU A 63 4.45 25.31 -14.43
CA GLU A 63 3.13 25.31 -13.77
C GLU A 63 2.63 23.87 -13.57
N GLY A 64 1.48 23.70 -12.92
CA GLY A 64 0.85 22.39 -12.68
C GLY A 64 1.35 21.64 -11.44
N TYR A 65 2.17 22.27 -10.60
CA TYR A 65 2.65 21.73 -9.33
C TYR A 65 2.61 22.79 -8.23
N GLU A 66 2.63 22.36 -6.97
CA GLU A 66 2.73 23.24 -5.82
C GLU A 66 4.03 22.96 -5.05
N ILE A 67 4.55 23.98 -4.38
CA ILE A 67 5.68 23.83 -3.45
C ILE A 67 5.26 24.38 -2.09
N ILE A 68 5.50 23.61 -1.05
CA ILE A 68 5.36 24.05 0.33
C ILE A 68 6.74 23.98 0.99
N ASP A 69 7.22 25.13 1.47
CA ASP A 69 8.39 25.19 2.33
C ASP A 69 7.98 24.91 3.78
N PRO A 70 8.40 23.77 4.40
CA PRO A 70 8.07 23.47 5.78
C PRO A 70 8.55 24.53 6.78
N GLN A 71 9.59 25.31 6.43
CA GLN A 71 10.12 26.38 7.27
C GLN A 71 9.24 27.63 7.27
N ASN A 72 8.42 27.82 6.24
CA ASN A 72 7.67 29.05 5.98
C ASN A 72 6.18 28.79 5.62
N CYS A 73 5.57 27.69 6.09
CA CYS A 73 4.15 27.44 5.82
C CYS A 73 3.24 28.34 6.67
N SER A 74 2.29 29.02 6.03
CA SER A 74 1.19 29.73 6.72
C SER A 74 0.31 28.80 7.57
N CYS A 75 0.26 27.53 7.18
CA CYS A 75 -0.48 26.46 7.85
C CYS A 75 0.20 25.90 9.11
N PHE A 76 1.42 26.34 9.43
CA PHE A 76 2.26 25.66 10.42
C PHE A 76 1.67 25.65 11.83
N GLU A 77 1.06 26.76 12.26
CA GLU A 77 0.44 26.86 13.59
C GLU A 77 -0.79 25.95 13.72
N GLU A 78 -1.67 25.94 12.70
CA GLU A 78 -2.81 25.00 12.60
C GLU A 78 -2.33 23.55 12.70
N MET A 79 -1.24 23.24 12.00
CA MET A 79 -0.63 21.91 11.98
C MET A 79 -0.12 21.48 13.35
N VAL A 80 0.59 22.36 14.06
CA VAL A 80 1.11 22.08 15.40
C VAL A 80 -0.04 21.79 16.36
N SER A 81 -1.06 22.66 16.41
CA SER A 81 -2.21 22.47 17.31
C SER A 81 -2.94 21.16 17.01
N ALA A 82 -3.24 20.88 15.74
CA ALA A 82 -3.90 19.64 15.35
C ALA A 82 -3.06 18.39 15.66
N PHE A 83 -1.73 18.47 15.51
CA PHE A 83 -0.85 17.36 15.83
C PHE A 83 -0.81 17.07 17.34
N VAL A 84 -0.65 18.09 18.17
CA VAL A 84 -0.68 17.93 19.65
C VAL A 84 -1.98 17.31 20.11
N GLU A 85 -3.12 17.83 19.62
CA GLU A 85 -4.45 17.28 19.93
C GLU A 85 -4.55 15.81 19.48
N ARG A 86 -4.13 15.51 18.25
CA ARG A 86 -4.16 14.16 17.68
C ARG A 86 -3.33 13.17 18.49
N ARG A 87 -2.24 13.63 19.09
CA ARG A 87 -1.33 12.84 19.92
C ARG A 87 -1.81 12.66 21.36
N LYS A 88 -2.88 13.34 21.79
CA LYS A 88 -3.55 13.14 23.10
C LYS A 88 -2.58 13.18 24.28
N GLY A 89 -1.74 14.21 24.35
CA GLY A 89 -0.77 14.42 25.44
C GLY A 89 0.51 13.57 25.35
N LYS A 90 0.70 12.80 24.27
CA LYS A 90 1.94 12.03 24.02
C LYS A 90 3.09 12.85 23.41
N ILE A 91 2.86 14.14 23.16
CA ILE A 91 3.84 15.07 22.61
C ILE A 91 3.55 16.45 23.17
N THR A 92 4.59 17.22 23.49
CA THR A 92 4.46 18.63 23.83
C THR A 92 4.36 19.48 22.57
N GLU A 93 3.95 20.75 22.70
CA GLU A 93 3.91 21.68 21.58
C GLU A 93 5.32 21.92 20.99
N GLU A 94 6.34 22.04 21.85
CA GLU A 94 7.73 22.25 21.43
C GLU A 94 8.25 21.05 20.61
N GLU A 95 8.00 19.83 21.10
CA GLU A 95 8.34 18.59 20.38
C GLU A 95 7.59 18.48 19.04
N ALA A 96 6.30 18.85 19.02
CA ALA A 96 5.50 18.86 17.80
C ALA A 96 6.06 19.84 16.76
N ARG A 97 6.37 21.07 17.17
CA ARG A 97 6.99 22.09 16.30
C ARG A 97 8.31 21.61 15.73
N LYS A 98 9.18 21.05 16.58
CA LYS A 98 10.49 20.54 16.15
C LYS A 98 10.31 19.42 15.13
N LEU A 99 9.49 18.42 15.45
CA LEU A 99 9.29 17.26 14.58
C LEU A 99 8.70 17.64 13.22
N LEU A 100 7.72 18.54 13.18
CA LEU A 100 7.11 19.00 11.93
C LEU A 100 8.07 19.81 11.06
N LYS A 101 9.07 20.50 11.65
CA LYS A 101 10.10 21.22 10.87
C LYS A 101 11.23 20.32 10.38
N GLU A 102 11.59 19.30 11.16
CA GLU A 102 12.75 18.44 10.88
C GLU A 102 12.39 17.20 10.03
N ASP A 103 11.16 16.71 10.10
CA ASP A 103 10.72 15.50 9.39
C ASP A 103 9.61 15.80 8.37
N VAL A 104 10.01 15.81 7.10
CA VAL A 104 9.11 16.06 5.96
C VAL A 104 7.98 15.04 5.85
N ASN A 105 8.14 13.81 6.37
CA ASN A 105 7.06 12.82 6.37
C ASN A 105 5.98 13.18 7.40
N TYR A 106 6.37 13.65 8.59
CA TYR A 106 5.39 14.14 9.56
C TYR A 106 4.62 15.35 9.03
N PHE A 107 5.33 16.29 8.40
CA PHE A 107 4.70 17.45 7.75
C PHE A 107 3.73 17.02 6.63
N GLY A 108 4.18 16.14 5.72
CA GLY A 108 3.35 15.63 4.62
C GLY A 108 2.12 14.88 5.11
N VAL A 109 2.26 14.00 6.11
CA VAL A 109 1.12 13.30 6.71
C VAL A 109 0.14 14.26 7.37
N MET A 110 0.61 15.32 8.00
CA MET A 110 -0.28 16.33 8.57
C MET A 110 -1.04 17.13 7.50
N LEU A 111 -0.44 17.41 6.34
CA LEU A 111 -1.18 18.00 5.21
C LEU A 111 -2.34 17.12 4.76
N VAL A 112 -2.12 15.79 4.71
CA VAL A 112 -3.18 14.81 4.42
C VAL A 112 -4.25 14.84 5.53
N TYR A 113 -3.83 14.82 6.79
CA TYR A 113 -4.76 14.81 7.94
C TYR A 113 -5.64 16.05 8.01
N LEU A 114 -5.10 17.21 7.68
CA LEU A 114 -5.82 18.49 7.61
C LEU A 114 -6.65 18.65 6.32
N GLY A 115 -6.67 17.65 5.43
CA GLY A 115 -7.40 17.69 4.17
C GLY A 115 -6.87 18.71 3.16
N LYS A 116 -5.62 19.18 3.31
CA LYS A 116 -5.00 20.11 2.35
C LYS A 116 -4.57 19.38 1.07
N VAL A 117 -4.30 18.08 1.17
CA VAL A 117 -3.97 17.17 0.06
C VAL A 117 -4.67 15.82 0.28
N GLN A 118 -4.83 15.01 -0.78
CA GLN A 118 -5.58 13.75 -0.72
C GLN A 118 -4.72 12.52 -0.39
N GLY A 119 -3.40 12.61 -0.54
CA GLY A 119 -2.51 11.49 -0.25
C GLY A 119 -1.05 11.91 -0.22
N MET A 120 -0.18 10.98 0.18
CA MET A 120 1.26 11.18 0.27
C MET A 120 2.00 9.99 -0.38
N VAL A 121 3.08 10.27 -1.11
CA VAL A 121 4.03 9.26 -1.60
C VAL A 121 5.44 9.66 -1.18
N SER A 122 6.13 8.77 -0.46
CA SER A 122 7.48 8.99 0.08
C SER A 122 8.21 7.64 0.20
N GLY A 123 9.53 7.66 0.31
CA GLY A 123 10.37 6.48 0.50
C GLY A 123 11.47 6.32 -0.55
N ALA A 124 11.71 7.33 -1.39
CA ALA A 124 12.81 7.35 -2.33
C ALA A 124 14.17 7.39 -1.60
N ILE A 125 14.24 8.12 -0.48
CA ILE A 125 15.43 8.25 0.38
C ILE A 125 15.15 7.95 1.86
N HIS A 126 13.88 7.82 2.26
CA HIS A 126 13.48 7.41 3.60
C HIS A 126 13.17 5.91 3.69
N SER A 127 13.37 5.34 4.88
CA SER A 127 12.98 3.95 5.15
C SER A 127 11.45 3.79 5.15
N THR A 128 10.95 2.60 4.83
CA THR A 128 9.51 2.25 4.96
C THR A 128 8.97 2.59 6.35
N ALA A 129 9.76 2.33 7.40
CA ALA A 129 9.37 2.65 8.77
C ALA A 129 9.21 4.16 9.00
N SER A 130 10.05 4.99 8.39
CA SER A 130 9.97 6.45 8.45
C SER A 130 8.70 6.99 7.78
N THR A 131 8.25 6.35 6.69
CA THR A 131 6.99 6.73 6.01
C THR A 131 5.74 6.24 6.75
N VAL A 132 5.72 4.98 7.20
CA VAL A 132 4.54 4.36 7.82
C VAL A 132 4.29 4.85 9.24
N ARG A 133 5.33 5.15 10.02
CA ARG A 133 5.22 5.59 11.41
C ARG A 133 4.33 6.84 11.57
N PRO A 134 4.57 7.98 10.89
CA PRO A 134 3.70 9.15 11.01
C PRO A 134 2.28 8.86 10.52
N ALA A 135 2.12 8.09 9.43
CA ALA A 135 0.81 7.71 8.91
C ALA A 135 -0.04 6.97 9.96
N LEU A 136 0.54 5.99 10.68
CA LEU A 136 -0.13 5.27 11.76
C LEU A 136 -0.40 6.15 12.99
N GLN A 137 0.50 7.09 13.29
CA GLN A 137 0.34 7.98 14.44
C GLN A 137 -0.74 9.04 14.23
N ILE A 138 -0.92 9.50 12.99
CA ILE A 138 -1.75 10.65 12.63
C ILE A 138 -3.02 10.20 11.89
N ILE A 139 -2.91 9.58 10.71
CA ILE A 139 -4.07 9.16 9.89
C ILE A 139 -4.80 7.99 10.57
N LYS A 140 -4.05 6.97 10.99
CA LYS A 140 -4.53 5.68 11.54
C LYS A 140 -5.17 4.80 10.46
N THR A 141 -5.60 3.61 10.88
CA THR A 141 -6.30 2.64 10.05
C THR A 141 -7.80 2.92 9.99
N LEU A 142 -8.48 2.26 9.05
CA LEU A 142 -9.95 2.20 9.05
C LEU A 142 -10.46 1.51 10.33
N PRO A 143 -11.70 1.78 10.79
CA PRO A 143 -12.20 1.29 12.09
C PRO A 143 -12.15 -0.23 12.29
N TRP A 144 -12.27 -1.01 11.21
CA TRP A 144 -12.26 -2.48 11.24
C TRP A 144 -10.87 -3.08 10.95
N VAL A 145 -9.86 -2.26 10.68
CA VAL A 145 -8.50 -2.68 10.37
C VAL A 145 -7.61 -2.35 11.56
N SER A 146 -6.96 -3.34 12.13
CA SER A 146 -6.05 -3.15 13.26
C SER A 146 -4.65 -2.70 12.83
N ARG A 147 -4.19 -3.14 11.65
CA ARG A 147 -2.83 -2.88 11.13
C ARG A 147 -2.81 -2.77 9.60
N THR A 148 -1.87 -2.00 9.07
CA THR A 148 -1.60 -1.92 7.63
C THR A 148 -0.87 -3.17 7.14
N SER A 149 -1.01 -3.48 5.85
CA SER A 149 -0.25 -4.54 5.15
C SER A 149 0.32 -4.02 3.84
N GLY A 150 1.40 -4.65 3.36
CA GLY A 150 2.05 -4.30 2.09
C GLY A 150 1.70 -5.33 1.01
N ALA A 151 0.90 -4.90 0.05
CA ALA A 151 0.50 -5.71 -1.09
C ALA A 151 1.34 -5.36 -2.33
N PHE A 152 1.64 -6.37 -3.15
CA PHE A 152 2.28 -6.20 -4.45
C PHE A 152 1.31 -6.61 -5.56
N LEU A 153 1.19 -5.76 -6.58
CA LEU A 153 0.56 -6.12 -7.84
C LEU A 153 1.60 -6.82 -8.72
N MET A 154 1.35 -8.09 -9.02
CA MET A 154 2.19 -8.91 -9.88
C MET A 154 1.59 -8.95 -11.28
N VAL A 155 2.35 -8.54 -12.29
CA VAL A 155 1.85 -8.44 -13.68
C VAL A 155 2.78 -9.16 -14.67
N ARG A 156 2.22 -10.01 -15.53
CA ARG A 156 2.94 -10.64 -16.65
C ARG A 156 2.01 -10.81 -17.84
N GLY A 157 2.23 -10.03 -18.90
CA GLY A 157 1.25 -9.96 -19.99
C GLY A 157 -0.12 -9.50 -19.46
N ASP A 158 -1.14 -10.33 -19.65
CA ASP A 158 -2.50 -10.10 -19.13
C ASP A 158 -2.73 -10.70 -17.72
N GLU A 159 -1.79 -11.51 -17.21
CA GLU A 159 -1.87 -12.06 -15.86
C GLU A 159 -1.69 -10.95 -14.82
N ARG A 160 -2.61 -10.88 -13.85
CA ARG A 160 -2.62 -9.90 -12.76
C ARG A 160 -2.97 -10.59 -11.45
N TYR A 161 -2.11 -10.44 -10.46
CA TYR A 161 -2.30 -11.02 -9.13
C TYR A 161 -1.97 -10.02 -8.03
N VAL A 162 -2.58 -10.20 -6.86
CA VAL A 162 -2.20 -9.47 -5.64
C VAL A 162 -1.51 -10.43 -4.69
N PHE A 163 -0.29 -10.10 -4.26
CA PHE A 163 0.48 -10.84 -3.25
C PHE A 163 0.50 -10.03 -1.96
N SER A 164 0.12 -10.62 -0.82
CA SER A 164 0.01 -9.88 0.45
C SER A 164 0.10 -10.81 1.67
N ASP A 165 0.63 -10.44 2.84
CA ASP A 165 1.50 -9.30 3.09
C ASP A 165 2.95 -9.69 2.80
N CYS A 166 3.66 -8.83 2.09
CA CYS A 166 5.03 -9.06 1.66
C CYS A 166 6.04 -8.08 2.28
N ALA A 167 5.60 -7.11 3.10
CA ALA A 167 6.46 -6.00 3.54
C ALA A 167 6.28 -5.52 4.99
N ILE A 168 5.12 -5.69 5.63
CA ILE A 168 4.85 -5.00 6.91
C ILE A 168 4.81 -5.95 8.11
N ASN A 169 3.98 -6.99 8.07
CA ASN A 169 3.70 -7.84 9.22
C ASN A 169 4.57 -9.10 9.22
N ILE A 170 5.47 -9.21 10.20
CA ILE A 170 6.48 -10.30 10.28
C ILE A 170 5.83 -11.67 10.45
N ASP A 171 5.09 -11.87 11.54
CA ASP A 171 4.33 -13.10 11.83
C ASP A 171 2.91 -12.69 12.25
N PRO A 172 2.01 -12.40 11.29
CA PRO A 172 0.64 -12.03 11.58
C PRO A 172 -0.10 -13.21 12.22
N ASP A 173 -0.90 -12.92 13.26
CA ASP A 173 -1.82 -13.89 13.86
C ASP A 173 -3.03 -14.16 12.93
N ALA A 174 -3.91 -15.09 13.33
CA ALA A 174 -5.06 -15.49 12.52
C ALA A 174 -5.99 -14.32 12.19
N LYS A 175 -6.28 -13.47 13.19
CA LYS A 175 -7.13 -12.29 13.01
C LYS A 175 -6.49 -11.28 12.05
N THR A 176 -5.20 -11.01 12.20
CA THR A 176 -4.46 -10.11 11.30
C THR A 176 -4.43 -10.66 9.88
N LEU A 177 -4.22 -11.97 9.70
CA LEU A 177 -4.28 -12.61 8.38
C LEU A 177 -5.67 -12.49 7.73
N ALA A 178 -6.74 -12.63 8.51
CA ALA A 178 -8.10 -12.40 8.01
C ALA A 178 -8.32 -10.95 7.56
N GLU A 179 -7.85 -9.97 8.34
CA GLU A 179 -7.89 -8.55 7.96
C GLU A 179 -7.05 -8.27 6.71
N ILE A 180 -5.87 -8.88 6.57
CA ILE A 180 -5.01 -8.79 5.38
C ILE A 180 -5.74 -9.33 4.15
N ALA A 181 -6.42 -10.48 4.27
CA ALA A 181 -7.18 -11.09 3.19
C ALA A 181 -8.26 -10.14 2.64
N ILE A 182 -9.07 -9.58 3.55
CA ILE A 182 -10.16 -8.66 3.18
C ILE A 182 -9.60 -7.37 2.56
N ASN A 183 -8.58 -6.77 3.18
CA ASN A 183 -7.94 -5.57 2.63
C ASN A 183 -7.34 -5.82 1.24
N SER A 184 -6.71 -6.98 1.03
CA SER A 184 -6.09 -7.33 -0.25
C SER A 184 -7.13 -7.58 -1.34
N ALA A 185 -8.30 -8.13 -0.99
CA ALA A 185 -9.42 -8.25 -1.91
C ALA A 185 -9.94 -6.88 -2.38
N LEU A 186 -10.06 -5.91 -1.45
CA LEU A 186 -10.43 -4.52 -1.80
C LEU A 186 -9.36 -3.86 -2.68
N THR A 187 -8.08 -4.08 -2.38
CA THR A 187 -6.96 -3.61 -3.22
C THR A 187 -7.02 -4.22 -4.62
N ALA A 188 -7.33 -5.51 -4.75
CA ALA A 188 -7.46 -6.18 -6.05
C ALA A 188 -8.55 -5.52 -6.92
N GLN A 189 -9.68 -5.15 -6.32
CA GLN A 189 -10.77 -4.46 -7.02
C GLN A 189 -10.35 -3.10 -7.61
N ILE A 190 -9.45 -2.35 -6.93
CA ILE A 190 -8.89 -1.08 -7.45
C ILE A 190 -8.16 -1.31 -8.79
N PHE A 191 -7.54 -2.47 -8.96
CA PHE A 191 -6.82 -2.86 -10.17
C PHE A 191 -7.67 -3.65 -11.17
N ASP A 192 -9.00 -3.63 -11.02
CA ASP A 192 -9.95 -4.36 -11.87
C ASP A 192 -9.62 -5.87 -11.92
N ILE A 193 -9.37 -6.45 -10.74
CA ILE A 193 -9.14 -7.87 -10.53
C ILE A 193 -10.31 -8.42 -9.71
N ASP A 194 -11.02 -9.41 -10.26
CA ASP A 194 -12.04 -10.17 -9.53
C ASP A 194 -11.38 -10.94 -8.38
N PRO A 195 -11.67 -10.62 -7.11
CA PRO A 195 -10.91 -11.16 -5.99
C PRO A 195 -11.31 -12.61 -5.65
N LYS A 196 -10.39 -13.54 -5.93
CA LYS A 196 -10.44 -14.94 -5.49
C LYS A 196 -9.26 -15.17 -4.56
N VAL A 197 -9.54 -15.14 -3.26
CA VAL A 197 -8.54 -15.00 -2.20
C VAL A 197 -8.13 -16.36 -1.66
N ALA A 198 -6.90 -16.78 -1.95
CA ALA A 198 -6.30 -17.98 -1.41
C ALA A 198 -5.48 -17.68 -0.15
N MET A 199 -5.86 -18.27 0.97
CA MET A 199 -5.10 -18.25 2.21
C MET A 199 -4.01 -19.32 2.17
N LEU A 200 -2.76 -18.90 1.94
CA LEU A 200 -1.67 -19.81 1.64
C LEU A 200 -1.08 -20.47 2.89
N SER A 201 -0.69 -21.73 2.75
CA SER A 201 0.00 -22.54 3.75
C SER A 201 0.89 -23.59 3.07
N TYR A 202 1.67 -24.32 3.85
CA TYR A 202 2.32 -25.55 3.37
C TYR A 202 1.33 -26.75 3.33
N SER A 203 0.11 -26.59 3.87
CA SER A 203 -0.98 -27.57 3.80
C SER A 203 -2.04 -27.16 2.77
N SER A 204 -2.73 -28.14 2.20
CA SER A 204 -4.00 -27.94 1.50
C SER A 204 -5.07 -28.81 2.17
N LYS A 205 -6.13 -28.20 2.69
CA LYS A 205 -7.31 -28.89 3.24
C LYS A 205 -6.97 -30.07 4.17
N GLY A 206 -6.03 -29.86 5.09
CA GLY A 206 -5.61 -30.84 6.09
C GLY A 206 -4.50 -31.80 5.65
N SER A 207 -3.84 -31.58 4.51
CA SER A 207 -2.70 -32.40 4.08
C SER A 207 -1.47 -32.27 5.00
N GLY A 208 -1.37 -31.17 5.75
CA GLY A 208 -0.39 -30.94 6.81
C GLY A 208 -1.07 -30.52 8.11
N PHE A 209 -0.29 -30.44 9.18
CA PHE A 209 -0.78 -30.12 10.53
C PHE A 209 0.23 -29.27 11.30
N GLY A 210 -0.21 -28.66 12.40
CA GLY A 210 0.59 -27.87 13.32
C GLY A 210 0.13 -26.42 13.42
N GLU A 211 0.65 -25.68 14.41
CA GLU A 211 0.18 -24.34 14.77
C GLU A 211 0.17 -23.35 13.59
N LYS A 212 1.14 -23.46 12.67
CA LYS A 212 1.20 -22.61 11.48
C LYS A 212 0.09 -22.92 10.47
N VAL A 213 -0.39 -24.17 10.39
CA VAL A 213 -1.56 -24.56 9.59
C VAL A 213 -2.83 -24.10 10.28
N ASP A 214 -2.97 -24.39 11.58
CA ASP A 214 -4.14 -24.03 12.38
C ASP A 214 -4.41 -22.52 12.33
N LYS A 215 -3.35 -21.72 12.38
CA LYS A 215 -3.41 -20.26 12.20
C LYS A 215 -4.09 -19.84 10.89
N VAL A 216 -3.75 -20.50 9.77
CA VAL A 216 -4.30 -20.15 8.44
C VAL A 216 -5.74 -20.67 8.32
N VAL A 217 -6.04 -21.84 8.88
CA VAL A 217 -7.41 -22.37 8.94
C VAL A 217 -8.32 -21.42 9.73
N GLU A 218 -7.89 -20.98 10.91
CA GLU A 218 -8.61 -20.02 11.73
C GLU A 218 -8.78 -18.67 10.99
N ALA A 219 -7.70 -18.15 10.39
CA ALA A 219 -7.77 -16.92 9.60
C ALA A 219 -8.77 -17.00 8.45
N THR A 220 -8.81 -18.14 7.75
CA THR A 220 -9.74 -18.38 6.64
C THR A 220 -11.18 -18.30 7.12
N LYS A 221 -11.49 -19.00 8.22
CA LYS A 221 -12.82 -18.99 8.82
C LYS A 221 -13.24 -17.57 9.24
N LEU A 222 -12.37 -16.86 9.95
CA LEU A 222 -12.64 -15.48 10.38
C LEU A 222 -12.90 -14.56 9.18
N ALA A 223 -12.12 -14.67 8.11
CA ALA A 223 -12.29 -13.85 6.92
C ALA A 223 -13.63 -14.12 6.21
N GLN A 224 -14.03 -15.39 6.10
CA GLN A 224 -15.32 -15.81 5.55
C GLN A 224 -16.51 -15.33 6.39
N GLU A 225 -16.39 -15.38 7.72
CA GLU A 225 -17.43 -14.88 8.64
C GLU A 225 -17.59 -13.35 8.55
N MET A 226 -16.48 -12.62 8.42
CA MET A 226 -16.47 -11.16 8.29
C MET A 226 -16.98 -10.68 6.92
N ARG A 227 -16.72 -11.43 5.85
CA ARG A 227 -17.05 -11.08 4.46
C ARG A 227 -17.57 -12.29 3.68
N PRO A 228 -18.79 -12.77 3.97
CA PRO A 228 -19.38 -13.93 3.28
C PRO A 228 -19.66 -13.66 1.79
N ASP A 229 -19.60 -12.41 1.36
CA ASP A 229 -19.73 -11.97 -0.02
C ASP A 229 -18.44 -12.15 -0.85
N LEU A 230 -17.29 -12.34 -0.21
CA LEU A 230 -16.00 -12.52 -0.89
C LEU A 230 -15.68 -14.01 -1.10
N ALA A 231 -15.15 -14.35 -2.27
CA ALA A 231 -14.61 -15.67 -2.55
C ALA A 231 -13.26 -15.83 -1.83
N ILE A 232 -13.28 -16.41 -0.63
CA ILE A 232 -12.11 -16.67 0.20
C ILE A 232 -12.05 -18.16 0.51
N ASP A 233 -10.90 -18.79 0.30
CA ASP A 233 -10.70 -20.18 0.67
C ASP A 233 -9.28 -20.47 1.18
N GLY A 234 -9.19 -21.50 2.00
CA GLY A 234 -7.99 -21.86 2.72
C GLY A 234 -8.18 -23.10 3.59
N GLU A 235 -7.11 -23.62 4.18
CA GLU A 235 -5.73 -23.31 3.83
C GLU A 235 -5.31 -24.04 2.54
N LEU A 236 -4.48 -23.41 1.71
CA LEU A 236 -4.08 -23.95 0.39
C LEU A 236 -2.57 -23.85 0.18
N GLN A 237 -1.97 -24.89 -0.39
CA GLN A 237 -0.65 -24.77 -1.03
C GLN A 237 -0.78 -23.97 -2.32
N PHE A 238 0.33 -23.37 -2.78
CA PHE A 238 0.33 -22.54 -3.99
C PHE A 238 -0.11 -23.32 -5.24
N ASP A 239 0.28 -24.60 -5.36
CA ASP A 239 -0.14 -25.45 -6.48
C ASP A 239 -1.66 -25.68 -6.49
N ALA A 240 -2.29 -25.89 -5.33
CA ALA A 240 -3.74 -25.98 -5.20
C ALA A 240 -4.44 -24.63 -5.47
N ALA A 241 -3.83 -23.51 -5.07
CA ALA A 241 -4.38 -22.18 -5.33
C ALA A 241 -4.30 -21.76 -6.81
N PHE A 242 -3.25 -22.19 -7.53
CA PHE A 242 -2.90 -21.68 -8.86
C PHE A 242 -3.21 -22.64 -10.02
N VAL A 243 -3.11 -23.96 -9.83
CA VAL A 243 -3.23 -24.94 -10.92
C VAL A 243 -4.58 -25.66 -10.84
N PRO A 244 -5.50 -25.47 -11.82
CA PRO A 244 -6.84 -26.07 -11.80
C PRO A 244 -6.85 -27.59 -11.56
N LYS A 245 -5.98 -28.31 -12.26
CA LYS A 245 -5.87 -29.78 -12.12
C LYS A 245 -5.46 -30.22 -10.70
N THR A 246 -4.62 -29.43 -10.03
CA THR A 246 -4.23 -29.73 -8.65
C THR A 246 -5.35 -29.37 -7.67
N ALA A 247 -6.07 -28.29 -7.93
CA ALA A 247 -7.23 -27.87 -7.15
C ALA A 247 -8.34 -28.91 -7.14
N GLU A 248 -8.67 -29.51 -8.29
CA GLU A 248 -9.66 -30.60 -8.39
C GLU A 248 -9.33 -31.79 -7.47
N LEU A 249 -8.04 -32.07 -7.27
CA LEU A 249 -7.57 -33.17 -6.43
C LEU A 249 -7.49 -32.79 -4.95
N LYS A 250 -6.97 -31.59 -4.64
CA LYS A 250 -6.64 -31.17 -3.26
C LYS A 250 -7.73 -30.36 -2.56
N ALA A 251 -8.59 -29.69 -3.32
CA ALA A 251 -9.67 -28.83 -2.80
C ALA A 251 -10.92 -28.90 -3.72
N PRO A 252 -11.50 -30.09 -3.94
CA PRO A 252 -12.65 -30.26 -4.82
C PRO A 252 -13.84 -29.40 -4.36
N GLY A 253 -14.49 -28.72 -5.31
CA GLY A 253 -15.65 -27.87 -5.05
C GLY A 253 -15.33 -26.45 -4.56
N SER A 254 -14.06 -26.10 -4.38
CA SER A 254 -13.65 -24.73 -4.04
C SER A 254 -13.93 -23.77 -5.20
N ASN A 255 -14.50 -22.60 -4.89
CA ASN A 255 -14.69 -21.50 -5.84
C ASN A 255 -13.45 -20.58 -5.97
N VAL A 256 -12.36 -20.91 -5.27
CA VAL A 256 -11.09 -20.14 -5.27
C VAL A 256 -9.93 -20.98 -5.78
N ALA A 257 -9.80 -22.24 -5.34
CA ALA A 257 -8.66 -23.07 -5.68
C ALA A 257 -8.53 -23.26 -7.20
N GLY A 258 -7.29 -23.21 -7.71
CA GLY A 258 -6.96 -23.34 -9.12
C GLY A 258 -7.22 -22.09 -9.98
N GLN A 259 -7.79 -21.04 -9.38
CA GLN A 259 -8.17 -19.81 -10.07
C GLN A 259 -7.98 -18.58 -9.18
N ALA A 260 -7.17 -18.69 -8.12
CA ALA A 260 -6.93 -17.59 -7.20
C ALA A 260 -6.28 -16.40 -7.91
N THR A 261 -6.72 -15.20 -7.56
CA THR A 261 -6.17 -13.93 -8.06
C THR A 261 -5.49 -13.12 -6.96
N VAL A 262 -5.77 -13.45 -5.70
CA VAL A 262 -5.21 -12.80 -4.51
C VAL A 262 -4.60 -13.89 -3.63
N PHE A 263 -3.33 -13.73 -3.29
CA PHE A 263 -2.54 -14.72 -2.55
C PHE A 263 -2.12 -14.14 -1.21
N ILE A 264 -2.65 -14.73 -0.13
CA ILE A 264 -2.39 -14.29 1.24
C ILE A 264 -1.33 -15.18 1.86
N PHE A 265 -0.12 -14.65 2.06
CA PHE A 265 1.01 -15.37 2.63
C PHE A 265 0.89 -15.45 4.16
N PRO A 266 1.29 -16.59 4.77
CA PRO A 266 1.12 -16.82 6.21
C PRO A 266 2.11 -16.04 7.08
N GLY A 267 3.09 -15.33 6.48
CA GLY A 267 4.08 -14.52 7.15
C GLY A 267 5.05 -13.86 6.17
N ILE A 268 5.83 -12.89 6.65
CA ILE A 268 6.66 -12.02 5.80
C ILE A 268 7.75 -12.80 5.06
N GLU A 269 8.32 -13.85 5.64
CA GLU A 269 9.35 -14.66 4.99
C GLU A 269 8.79 -15.30 3.72
N ALA A 270 7.62 -15.93 3.84
CA ALA A 270 6.92 -16.54 2.70
C ALA A 270 6.54 -15.47 1.66
N GLY A 271 5.95 -14.35 2.09
CA GLY A 271 5.51 -13.29 1.17
C GLY A 271 6.67 -12.61 0.45
N ASN A 272 7.69 -12.15 1.19
CA ASN A 272 8.81 -11.38 0.66
C ASN A 272 9.67 -12.19 -0.31
N ILE A 273 9.96 -13.44 0.04
CA ILE A 273 10.73 -14.34 -0.82
C ILE A 273 9.91 -14.67 -2.07
N SER A 274 8.61 -14.99 -1.92
CA SER A 274 7.79 -15.45 -3.04
C SER A 274 7.55 -14.39 -4.11
N TYR A 275 7.26 -13.13 -3.75
CA TYR A 275 7.06 -12.10 -4.79
C TYR A 275 8.37 -11.83 -5.55
N LYS A 276 9.52 -11.84 -4.86
CA LYS A 276 10.83 -11.69 -5.50
C LYS A 276 11.17 -12.89 -6.39
N MET A 277 10.82 -14.11 -5.98
CA MET A 277 10.98 -15.29 -6.84
C MET A 277 10.09 -15.19 -8.08
N ALA A 278 8.83 -14.79 -7.92
CA ALA A 278 7.92 -14.57 -9.04
C ALA A 278 8.41 -13.46 -9.98
N GLU A 279 9.01 -12.39 -9.45
CA GLU A 279 9.65 -11.34 -10.24
C GLU A 279 10.88 -11.88 -11.01
N ARG A 280 11.85 -12.48 -10.31
CA ARG A 280 13.17 -12.83 -10.88
C ARG A 280 13.16 -14.10 -11.72
N LEU A 281 12.38 -15.10 -11.33
CA LEU A 281 12.29 -16.39 -12.03
C LEU A 281 11.03 -16.47 -12.90
N GLY A 282 9.91 -15.94 -12.40
CA GLY A 282 8.63 -15.99 -13.09
C GLY A 282 8.45 -14.94 -14.18
N GLY A 283 9.32 -13.93 -14.25
CA GLY A 283 9.24 -12.85 -15.23
C GLY A 283 8.05 -11.90 -15.01
N PHE A 284 7.53 -11.84 -13.79
CA PHE A 284 6.51 -10.86 -13.42
C PHE A 284 7.16 -9.50 -13.16
N SER A 285 6.47 -8.42 -13.55
CA SER A 285 6.69 -7.09 -12.98
C SER A 285 6.01 -7.03 -11.62
N ALA A 286 6.73 -6.61 -10.58
CA ALA A 286 6.20 -6.42 -9.24
C ALA A 286 6.06 -4.92 -8.95
N VAL A 287 4.85 -4.47 -8.63
CA VAL A 287 4.55 -3.09 -8.24
C VAL A 287 4.14 -3.06 -6.78
N GLY A 288 4.89 -2.37 -5.93
CA GLY A 288 4.64 -2.22 -4.49
C GLY A 288 5.57 -1.22 -3.83
#